data_AF-A0A7S1MMR3-F1
#
_entry.id   AF-A0A7S1MMR3-F1
#
_cell.length_a   1.000
_cell.length_b   1.000
_cell.length_c   1.000
_cell.angle_alpha   90.00
_cell.angle_beta   90.00
_cell.angle_gamma   90.00
#
_symmetry.space_group_name_H-M   'P 1'
#
loop_
_entity.id
_entity.type
_entity.pdbx_description
1 polymer ?
#
loop_
_entity_poly.entity_id
_entity_poly.type
_entity_poly.pdbx_seq_one_letter_code
_entity_poly.pdbx_strand_id
1 'polypeptide(L)'
;HFEPLSARPSSQALLRHMAAHYTNDCCPFSHRAMFARALRPPPSSIDISYIPYGRHLDIAERLGMEALHGRAAEPFKGQSFEEMKAVKEEYKRTVNRGGEVPSVRTPSGEIITESEIVAEYFDMVSAGSSPRLVPGDPVAACRVRLAMKAFNDVIPGLFGLLKNQDPRADHDFGEKIGASLGKFASVLGDDSGFCVGATPTLADVHCGPFLYRLGAALAHWRGFSMLEKHPRVAKLLEAVSALPEFQSGSLPREEVVANYEFNAHAFRWAEDGASFGGRGRSALGAGPLALPATLHYFPVRGRAEMLRMLLRQAGAPYTDRLYTTEEWARVKETMPEGKGVPGVTTRPAGNRGLPVLELASGEHLNETADIGRFIAQQAPWAFPPLAPEKAAEAREMALAANCYPLIFPIGMLASYSEEQAEAILRGELPETYHGSSADLPRYAEVLPALRGWGARLEAAGGAPFFGGSAPHYGEFALFTIVDSLRHVDPRSAEGIGAALRGWFDRMAELPAVRGYLAERPGCGVPGAHGKPGSLITKYAEPARRAAVCAPA
;
A
#
# COMPACT_ATOMS: atom_id res chain seq x y z
N HIS A 1 38.75 -17.01 75.13
CA HIS A 1 37.48 -17.41 74.49
C HIS A 1 37.09 -16.33 73.49
N PHE A 2 37.42 -16.54 72.21
CA PHE A 2 36.93 -15.72 71.10
C PHE A 2 36.02 -16.62 70.29
N GLU A 3 34.72 -16.33 70.28
CA GLU A 3 33.79 -16.89 69.29
C GLU A 3 34.02 -16.21 67.94
N PRO A 4 33.97 -16.95 66.81
CA PRO A 4 34.15 -16.36 65.50
C PRO A 4 32.88 -15.66 65.03
N LEU A 5 33.09 -14.45 64.50
CA LEU A 5 32.12 -13.68 63.70
C LEU A 5 31.51 -14.57 62.61
N SER A 6 30.20 -14.82 62.72
CA SER A 6 29.39 -15.44 61.68
C SER A 6 29.60 -14.72 60.35
N ALA A 7 30.01 -15.46 59.33
CA ALA A 7 30.21 -14.97 57.98
C ALA A 7 28.96 -14.19 57.48
N ARG A 8 29.15 -12.92 57.11
CA ARG A 8 28.16 -12.21 56.29
C ARG A 8 28.03 -12.95 54.95
N PRO A 9 26.82 -13.22 54.44
CA PRO A 9 26.65 -13.84 53.13
C PRO A 9 27.32 -12.97 52.06
N SER A 10 27.94 -13.60 51.05
CA SER A 10 28.46 -12.88 49.90
C SER A 10 27.34 -12.12 49.16
N SER A 11 27.67 -11.01 48.48
CA SER A 11 26.70 -10.22 47.70
C SER A 11 25.92 -11.05 46.67
N GLN A 12 26.50 -12.15 46.17
CA GLN A 12 25.83 -13.12 45.30
C GLN A 12 24.76 -13.98 46.00
N ALA A 13 24.89 -14.25 47.31
CA ALA A 13 23.87 -14.97 48.07
C ALA A 13 22.67 -14.07 48.41
N LEU A 14 22.90 -12.76 48.62
CA LEU A 14 21.85 -11.76 48.81
C LEU A 14 21.02 -11.53 47.54
N LEU A 15 21.63 -11.58 46.34
CA LEU A 15 20.93 -11.43 45.06
C LEU A 15 19.97 -12.58 44.72
N ARG A 16 20.17 -13.78 45.29
CA ARG A 16 19.31 -14.95 45.03
C ARG A 16 17.92 -14.88 45.70
N HIS A 17 17.72 -13.95 46.63
CA HIS A 17 16.48 -13.80 47.40
C HIS A 17 15.66 -12.56 46.99
N MET A 18 16.07 -11.84 45.95
CA MET A 18 15.32 -10.70 45.41
C MET A 18 14.45 -11.13 44.24
N ALA A 19 13.15 -10.79 44.33
CA ALA A 19 12.22 -10.95 43.22
C ALA A 19 12.68 -10.07 42.04
N ALA A 20 12.57 -10.59 40.82
CA ALA A 20 12.96 -9.87 39.62
C ALA A 20 11.94 -10.07 38.49
N HIS A 21 11.63 -9.01 37.75
CA HIS A 21 10.85 -9.04 36.52
C HIS A 21 11.76 -8.80 35.33
N TYR A 22 11.87 -9.81 34.48
CA TYR A 22 12.63 -9.81 33.25
C TYR A 22 11.75 -9.37 32.09
N THR A 23 12.07 -8.23 31.46
CA THR A 23 11.19 -7.59 30.47
C THR A 23 11.94 -6.95 29.30
N ASN A 24 11.20 -6.40 28.33
CA ASN A 24 11.72 -5.60 27.23
C ASN A 24 10.61 -4.68 26.63
N ASP A 25 10.91 -3.41 26.38
CA ASP A 25 9.94 -2.41 25.89
C ASP A 25 9.46 -2.64 24.45
N CYS A 26 10.15 -3.48 23.68
CA CYS A 26 9.87 -3.74 22.27
C CYS A 26 8.80 -4.81 22.06
N CYS A 27 8.54 -5.62 23.09
CA CYS A 27 7.75 -6.84 22.97
C CYS A 27 6.31 -6.63 23.47
N PRO A 28 5.25 -6.91 22.67
CA PRO A 28 3.87 -6.80 23.13
C PRO A 28 3.55 -7.79 24.27
N PHE A 29 4.22 -8.95 24.31
CA PHE A 29 4.10 -9.93 25.39
C PHE A 29 4.72 -9.41 26.69
N SER A 30 5.84 -8.68 26.62
CA SER A 30 6.42 -8.01 27.80
C SER A 30 5.56 -6.84 28.26
N HIS A 31 5.02 -6.06 27.33
CA HIS A 31 4.10 -4.97 27.64
C HIS A 31 2.88 -5.47 28.43
N ARG A 32 2.35 -6.65 28.11
CA ARG A 32 1.30 -7.32 28.90
C ARG A 32 1.69 -7.49 30.38
N ALA A 33 2.86 -8.05 30.66
CA ALA A 33 3.32 -8.24 32.04
C ALA A 33 3.62 -6.91 32.76
N MET A 34 4.19 -5.93 32.06
CA MET A 34 4.45 -4.59 32.61
C MET A 34 3.14 -3.88 32.98
N PHE A 35 2.13 -3.99 32.12
CA PHE A 35 0.80 -3.44 32.36
C PHE A 35 0.11 -4.13 33.54
N ALA A 36 0.17 -5.46 33.62
CA ALA A 36 -0.34 -6.22 34.77
C ALA A 36 0.32 -5.78 36.08
N ARG A 37 1.65 -5.66 36.10
CA ARG A 37 2.42 -5.20 37.26
C ARG A 37 2.06 -3.77 37.67
N ALA A 38 1.79 -2.89 36.70
CA ALA A 38 1.40 -1.51 36.99
C ALA A 38 -0.01 -1.44 37.60
N LEU A 39 -0.96 -2.22 37.11
CA LEU A 39 -2.32 -2.33 37.68
C LEU A 39 -2.32 -3.04 39.05
N ARG A 40 -1.47 -4.04 39.21
CA ARG A 40 -1.37 -4.92 40.39
C ARG A 40 0.08 -4.98 40.87
N PRO A 41 0.58 -3.92 41.53
CA PRO A 41 1.95 -3.87 42.01
C PRO A 41 2.18 -4.92 43.10
N PRO A 42 3.30 -5.65 43.08
CA PRO A 42 3.63 -6.63 44.11
C PRO A 42 3.87 -5.95 45.47
N PRO A 43 3.68 -6.67 46.60
CA PRO A 43 3.77 -6.13 47.95
C PRO A 43 5.19 -5.80 48.38
N SER A 44 6.17 -6.52 47.83
CA SER A 44 7.60 -6.26 48.00
C SER A 44 8.16 -5.61 46.74
N SER A 45 9.25 -4.86 46.90
CA SER A 45 10.02 -4.36 45.76
C SER A 45 10.41 -5.52 44.84
N ILE A 46 10.26 -5.30 43.54
CA ILE A 46 10.69 -6.22 42.50
C ILE A 46 11.75 -5.51 41.66
N ASP A 47 12.89 -6.16 41.47
CA ASP A 47 13.93 -5.63 40.58
C ASP A 47 13.48 -5.73 39.12
N ILE A 48 13.78 -4.73 38.31
CA ILE A 48 13.39 -4.71 36.90
C ILE A 48 14.64 -4.93 36.06
N SER A 49 14.74 -6.11 35.47
CA SER A 49 15.85 -6.46 34.59
C SER A 49 15.40 -6.42 33.14
N TYR A 50 15.97 -5.50 32.35
CA TYR A 50 15.73 -5.47 30.91
C TYR A 50 16.62 -6.49 30.22
N ILE A 51 16.01 -7.34 29.38
CA ILE A 51 16.72 -8.35 28.61
C ILE A 51 16.73 -7.93 27.14
N PRO A 52 17.90 -7.94 26.47
CA PRO A 52 17.98 -7.58 25.06
C PRO A 52 17.07 -8.46 24.19
N TYR A 53 16.43 -7.84 23.20
CA TYR A 53 15.61 -8.56 22.25
C TYR A 53 16.50 -9.26 21.23
N GLY A 54 16.40 -10.59 21.12
CA GLY A 54 17.33 -11.38 20.30
C GLY A 54 17.41 -10.91 18.85
N ARG A 55 16.28 -10.50 18.26
CA ARG A 55 16.26 -9.98 16.89
C ARG A 55 16.99 -8.65 16.72
N HIS A 56 16.96 -7.78 17.72
CA HIS A 56 17.73 -6.53 17.65
C HIS A 56 19.22 -6.81 17.74
N LEU A 57 19.62 -7.83 18.51
CA LEU A 57 21.01 -8.30 18.51
C LEU A 57 21.40 -8.90 17.15
N ASP A 58 20.56 -9.75 16.55
CA ASP A 58 20.81 -10.32 15.21
C ASP A 58 21.03 -9.22 14.15
N ILE A 59 20.21 -8.16 14.19
CA ILE A 59 20.30 -7.01 13.28
C ILE A 59 21.58 -6.21 13.56
N ALA A 60 21.87 -5.90 14.83
CA ALA A 60 23.05 -5.15 15.22
C ALA A 60 24.35 -5.88 14.83
N GLU A 61 24.42 -7.18 15.06
CA GLU A 61 25.56 -8.02 14.68
C GLU A 61 25.78 -7.97 13.16
N ARG A 62 24.71 -8.13 12.39
CA ARG A 62 24.78 -8.12 10.92
C ARG A 62 25.22 -6.77 10.36
N LEU A 63 24.73 -5.68 10.95
CA LEU A 63 25.05 -4.32 10.52
C LEU A 63 26.36 -3.79 11.12
N GLY A 64 27.07 -4.58 11.93
CA GLY A 64 28.30 -4.15 12.60
C GLY A 64 28.08 -2.98 13.57
N MET A 65 26.91 -2.91 14.20
CA MET A 65 26.57 -1.84 15.13
C MET A 65 27.27 -2.04 16.48
N GLU A 66 28.00 -1.03 16.94
CA GLU A 66 28.68 -1.06 18.25
C GLU A 66 27.70 -0.91 19.43
N ALA A 67 26.51 -0.32 19.18
CA ALA A 67 25.44 -0.10 20.16
C ALA A 67 24.04 -0.05 19.51
N LEU A 68 23.00 -0.34 20.29
CA LEU A 68 21.60 -0.17 19.88
C LEU A 68 21.15 1.28 20.04
N HIS A 69 20.22 1.74 19.19
CA HIS A 69 19.71 3.12 19.18
C HIS A 69 18.17 3.16 19.31
N GLY A 70 17.63 4.32 19.68
CA GLY A 70 16.20 4.55 19.93
C GLY A 70 15.76 4.25 21.37
N ARG A 71 14.53 4.61 21.76
CA ARG A 71 14.03 4.42 23.14
C ARG A 71 14.00 2.95 23.57
N ALA A 72 13.78 2.04 22.62
CA ALA A 72 13.93 0.59 22.78
C ALA A 72 15.32 0.16 23.32
N ALA A 73 16.34 0.98 23.08
CA ALA A 73 17.72 0.76 23.52
C ALA A 73 18.07 1.53 24.80
N GLU A 74 17.20 2.44 25.30
CA GLU A 74 17.48 3.25 26.48
C GLU A 74 17.85 2.41 27.72
N PRO A 75 17.21 1.25 27.99
CA PRO A 75 17.63 0.39 29.11
C PRO A 75 19.05 -0.17 28.99
N PHE A 76 19.64 -0.13 27.80
CA PHE A 76 20.98 -0.65 27.49
C PHE A 76 21.98 0.46 27.15
N LYS A 77 21.62 1.72 27.37
CA LYS A 77 22.46 2.87 27.06
C LYS A 77 23.82 2.76 27.75
N GLY A 78 24.89 2.87 26.96
CA GLY A 78 26.27 2.74 27.43
C GLY A 78 26.78 1.29 27.54
N GLN A 79 25.95 0.29 27.24
CA GLN A 79 26.41 -1.09 27.08
C GLN A 79 26.87 -1.34 25.64
N SER A 80 28.00 -2.01 25.49
CA SER A 80 28.49 -2.54 24.23
C SER A 80 27.62 -3.71 23.74
N PHE A 81 27.69 -3.99 22.44
CA PHE A 81 27.06 -5.17 21.84
C PHE A 81 27.39 -6.48 22.56
N GLU A 82 28.66 -6.70 22.92
CA GLU A 82 29.11 -7.91 23.62
C GLU A 82 28.55 -8.03 25.04
N GLU A 83 28.44 -6.92 25.77
CA GLU A 83 27.80 -6.91 27.10
C GLU A 83 26.32 -7.29 27.01
N MET A 84 25.59 -6.75 26.03
CA MET A 84 24.19 -7.11 25.81
C MET A 84 24.02 -8.59 25.44
N LYS A 85 24.91 -9.11 24.58
CA LYS A 85 24.94 -10.53 24.22
C LYS A 85 25.19 -11.41 25.43
N ALA A 86 26.14 -11.03 26.30
CA ALA A 86 26.42 -11.73 27.55
C ALA A 86 25.22 -11.72 28.51
N VAL A 87 24.53 -10.58 28.69
CA VAL A 87 23.29 -10.49 29.48
C VAL A 87 22.23 -11.44 28.95
N LYS A 88 22.06 -11.51 27.62
CA LYS A 88 21.09 -12.40 26.97
C LYS A 88 21.40 -13.88 27.18
N GLU A 89 22.66 -14.28 27.01
CA GLU A 89 23.08 -15.66 27.21
C GLU A 89 23.01 -16.08 28.68
N GLU A 90 23.34 -15.18 29.61
CA GLU A 90 23.18 -15.46 31.04
C GLU A 90 21.71 -15.64 31.42
N TYR A 91 20.82 -14.81 30.88
CA TYR A 91 19.37 -14.95 31.04
C TYR A 91 18.87 -16.30 30.49
N LYS A 92 19.35 -16.73 29.32
CA LYS A 92 19.02 -18.04 28.75
C LYS A 92 19.48 -19.19 29.64
N ARG A 93 20.65 -19.05 30.24
CA ARG A 93 21.25 -20.08 31.09
C ARG A 93 20.55 -20.20 32.45
N THR A 94 20.13 -19.09 33.04
CA THR A 94 19.73 -19.04 34.46
C THR A 94 18.24 -18.79 34.70
N VAL A 95 17.51 -18.26 33.71
CA VAL A 95 16.10 -17.89 33.88
C VAL A 95 15.21 -18.61 32.88
N ASN A 96 15.36 -18.33 31.58
CA ASN A 96 14.49 -18.91 30.55
C ASN A 96 15.32 -19.38 29.36
N ARG A 97 15.46 -20.70 29.20
CA ARG A 97 16.22 -21.35 28.12
C ARG A 97 15.78 -20.92 26.71
N GLY A 98 14.51 -20.58 26.53
CA GLY A 98 14.00 -20.05 25.26
C GLY A 98 14.48 -18.63 24.93
N GLY A 99 15.00 -17.90 25.92
CA GLY A 99 15.41 -16.51 25.77
C GLY A 99 14.24 -15.53 25.60
N GLU A 100 13.01 -16.01 25.75
CA GLU A 100 11.80 -15.22 25.59
C GLU A 100 11.54 -14.40 26.86
N VAL A 101 10.91 -13.24 26.68
CA VAL A 101 10.44 -12.36 27.76
C VAL A 101 8.93 -12.15 27.58
N PRO A 102 8.19 -11.93 28.68
CA PRO A 102 8.64 -11.70 30.05
C PRO A 102 8.84 -12.98 30.87
N SER A 103 9.61 -12.85 31.97
CA SER A 103 9.70 -13.87 33.04
C SER A 103 9.78 -13.20 34.41
N VAL A 104 9.38 -13.91 35.47
CA VAL A 104 9.53 -13.44 36.86
C VAL A 104 10.33 -14.46 37.65
N ARG A 105 11.30 -13.99 38.44
CA ARG A 105 11.83 -14.74 39.58
C ARG A 105 11.11 -14.29 40.84
N THR A 106 10.56 -15.23 41.60
CA THR A 106 9.88 -14.97 42.88
C THR A 106 10.90 -14.70 44.01
N PRO A 107 10.47 -14.21 45.19
CA PRO A 107 11.35 -14.10 46.36
C PRO A 107 11.97 -15.43 46.82
N SER A 108 11.26 -16.54 46.60
CA SER A 108 11.72 -17.91 46.90
C SER A 108 12.60 -18.51 45.81
N GLY A 109 12.78 -17.81 44.68
CA GLY A 109 13.71 -18.17 43.61
C GLY A 109 13.09 -19.01 42.48
N GLU A 110 11.80 -19.34 42.53
CA GLU A 110 11.12 -19.99 41.40
C GLU A 110 11.02 -19.05 40.20
N ILE A 111 11.04 -19.62 38.99
CA ILE A 111 10.89 -18.90 37.74
C ILE A 111 9.51 -19.14 37.15
N ILE A 112 8.83 -18.06 36.78
CA ILE A 112 7.55 -18.06 36.08
C ILE A 112 7.79 -17.47 34.68
N THR A 113 7.44 -18.24 33.66
CA THR A 113 7.51 -17.84 32.25
C THR A 113 6.10 -17.73 31.66
N GLU A 114 6.00 -17.37 30.38
CA GLU A 114 4.75 -17.06 29.67
C GLU A 114 4.08 -15.77 30.10
N SER A 115 3.85 -14.88 29.14
CA SER A 115 3.33 -13.53 29.43
C SER A 115 1.96 -13.50 30.12
N GLU A 116 1.08 -14.45 29.81
CA GLU A 116 -0.24 -14.54 30.44
C GLU A 116 -0.15 -15.05 31.88
N ILE A 117 0.74 -16.01 32.14
CA ILE A 117 0.97 -16.57 33.48
C ILE A 117 1.70 -15.54 34.36
N VAL A 118 2.67 -14.82 33.81
CA VAL A 118 3.35 -13.71 34.51
C VAL A 118 2.36 -12.60 34.87
N ALA A 119 1.46 -12.22 33.96
CA ALA A 119 0.43 -11.22 34.24
C ALA A 119 -0.53 -11.68 35.36
N GLU A 120 -0.92 -12.95 35.35
CA GLU A 120 -1.73 -13.55 36.41
C GLU A 120 -0.99 -13.63 37.74
N TYR A 121 0.31 -13.92 37.73
CA TYR A 121 1.14 -13.89 38.94
C TYR A 121 1.07 -12.52 39.62
N PHE A 122 1.24 -11.43 38.87
CA PHE A 122 1.14 -10.07 39.43
C PHE A 122 -0.25 -9.80 40.04
N ASP A 123 -1.32 -10.28 39.40
CA ASP A 123 -2.67 -10.17 39.95
C ASP A 123 -2.81 -10.91 41.29
N MET A 124 -2.25 -12.12 41.38
CA MET A 124 -2.35 -12.98 42.55
C MET A 124 -1.54 -12.47 43.75
N VAL A 125 -0.33 -11.95 43.53
CA VAL A 125 0.56 -11.57 44.63
C VAL A 125 0.34 -10.16 45.14
N SER A 126 -0.30 -9.29 44.35
CA SER A 126 -0.50 -7.89 44.74
C SER A 126 -1.37 -7.76 46.01
N ALA A 127 -0.84 -7.07 47.01
CA ALA A 127 -1.52 -6.76 48.27
C ALA A 127 -2.30 -5.43 48.23
N GLY A 128 -2.35 -4.76 47.06
CA GLY A 128 -3.03 -3.48 46.89
C GLY A 128 -4.55 -3.60 46.93
N SER A 129 -5.22 -2.49 47.26
CA SER A 129 -6.69 -2.35 47.25
C SER A 129 -7.30 -2.28 45.84
N SER A 130 -6.47 -2.20 44.79
CA SER A 130 -6.93 -2.23 43.40
C SER A 130 -7.74 -3.50 43.11
N PRO A 131 -8.83 -3.42 42.33
CA PRO A 131 -9.60 -4.60 41.94
C PRO A 131 -8.72 -5.69 41.30
N ARG A 132 -9.04 -6.96 41.57
CA ARG A 132 -8.36 -8.08 40.91
C ARG A 132 -8.64 -8.07 39.41
N LEU A 133 -7.64 -8.40 38.61
CA LEU A 133 -7.74 -8.56 37.16
C LEU A 133 -8.54 -9.81 36.79
N VAL A 134 -8.47 -10.85 37.63
CA VAL A 134 -9.41 -11.98 37.60
C VAL A 134 -10.42 -11.78 38.75
N PRO A 135 -11.69 -11.47 38.44
CA PRO A 135 -12.71 -11.25 39.47
C PRO A 135 -12.90 -12.49 40.35
N GLY A 136 -13.27 -12.27 41.62
CA GLY A 136 -13.59 -13.36 42.54
C GLY A 136 -14.92 -14.07 42.22
N ASP A 137 -15.81 -13.41 41.48
CA ASP A 137 -17.03 -14.05 40.96
C ASP A 137 -16.66 -15.11 39.91
N PRO A 138 -17.05 -16.39 40.10
CA PRO A 138 -16.65 -17.47 39.20
C PRO A 138 -17.10 -17.25 37.75
N VAL A 139 -18.29 -16.66 37.54
CA VAL A 139 -18.83 -16.45 36.19
C VAL A 139 -18.05 -15.35 35.46
N ALA A 140 -17.79 -14.23 36.12
CA ALA A 140 -16.96 -13.16 35.58
C ALA A 140 -15.53 -13.64 35.30
N ALA A 141 -14.93 -14.46 36.18
CA ALA A 141 -13.64 -15.09 35.94
C ALA A 141 -13.64 -15.96 34.66
N CYS A 142 -14.67 -16.79 34.46
CA CYS A 142 -14.83 -17.58 33.23
C CYS A 142 -14.96 -16.69 31.99
N ARG A 143 -15.68 -15.57 32.07
CA ARG A 143 -15.80 -14.60 30.95
C ARG A 143 -14.45 -13.97 30.59
N VAL A 144 -13.63 -13.63 31.59
CA VAL A 144 -12.26 -13.13 31.36
C VAL A 144 -11.44 -14.17 30.58
N ARG A 145 -11.47 -15.44 30.99
CA ARG A 145 -10.75 -16.52 30.28
C ARG A 145 -11.29 -16.76 28.87
N LEU A 146 -12.60 -16.67 28.68
CA LEU A 146 -13.22 -16.79 27.37
C LEU A 146 -12.76 -15.67 26.43
N ALA A 147 -12.71 -14.43 26.90
CA ALA A 147 -12.21 -13.29 26.13
C ALA A 147 -10.73 -13.45 25.76
N MET A 148 -9.87 -13.86 26.69
CA MET A 148 -8.46 -14.17 26.42
C MET A 148 -8.31 -15.27 25.35
N LYS A 149 -9.08 -16.35 25.49
CA LYS A 149 -9.07 -17.46 24.53
C LYS A 149 -9.52 -17.00 23.14
N ALA A 150 -10.58 -16.20 23.05
CA ALA A 150 -11.07 -15.68 21.77
C ALA A 150 -10.04 -14.74 21.12
N PHE A 151 -9.32 -13.93 21.91
CA PHE A 151 -8.28 -13.04 21.39
C PHE A 151 -7.05 -13.79 20.87
N ASN A 152 -6.72 -14.96 21.41
CA ASN A 152 -5.60 -15.78 20.92
C ASN A 152 -5.74 -16.14 19.44
N ASP A 153 -6.97 -16.26 18.92
CA ASP A 153 -7.23 -16.53 17.50
C ASP A 153 -6.95 -15.31 16.59
N VAL A 154 -6.83 -14.10 17.16
CA VAL A 154 -6.56 -12.86 16.43
C VAL A 154 -5.07 -12.71 16.11
N ILE A 155 -4.20 -13.04 17.07
CA ILE A 155 -2.75 -12.78 17.01
C ILE A 155 -2.07 -13.38 15.76
N PRO A 156 -2.32 -14.64 15.36
CA PRO A 156 -1.69 -15.22 14.17
C PRO A 156 -2.04 -14.47 12.89
N GLY A 157 -3.28 -13.97 12.77
CA GLY A 157 -3.72 -13.17 11.62
C GLY A 157 -2.96 -11.85 11.53
N LEU A 158 -2.83 -11.13 12.65
CA LEU A 158 -2.14 -9.84 12.70
C LEU A 158 -0.67 -9.96 12.30
N PHE A 159 0.06 -10.92 12.86
CA PHE A 159 1.45 -11.17 12.47
C PHE A 159 1.56 -11.76 11.07
N GLY A 160 0.59 -12.57 10.64
CA GLY A 160 0.52 -13.15 9.31
C GLY A 160 0.44 -12.06 8.23
N LEU A 161 -0.51 -11.13 8.37
CA LEU A 161 -0.65 -9.99 7.46
C LEU A 161 0.59 -9.08 7.49
N LEU A 162 1.08 -8.76 8.69
CA LEU A 162 2.26 -7.91 8.84
C LEU A 162 3.48 -8.54 8.15
N LYS A 163 3.65 -9.87 8.20
CA LYS A 163 4.75 -10.57 7.53
C LYS A 163 4.43 -10.93 6.08
N ASN A 164 3.21 -10.72 5.60
CA ASN A 164 2.82 -11.16 4.27
C ASN A 164 3.65 -10.48 3.18
N GLN A 165 4.19 -11.28 2.27
CA GLN A 165 5.00 -10.83 1.13
C GLN A 165 4.27 -10.99 -0.20
N ASP A 166 3.09 -11.63 -0.22
CA ASP A 166 2.25 -11.80 -1.40
C ASP A 166 1.00 -10.89 -1.30
N PRO A 167 0.94 -9.75 -2.02
CA PRO A 167 -0.21 -8.84 -2.01
C PRO A 167 -1.56 -9.52 -2.26
N ARG A 168 -1.58 -10.63 -3.01
CA ARG A 168 -2.81 -11.34 -3.36
C ARG A 168 -3.51 -11.94 -2.15
N ALA A 169 -2.74 -12.28 -1.11
CA ALA A 169 -3.27 -12.85 0.12
C ALA A 169 -3.74 -11.79 1.15
N ASP A 170 -3.50 -10.49 0.91
CA ASP A 170 -3.83 -9.44 1.89
C ASP A 170 -5.33 -9.39 2.21
N HIS A 171 -6.18 -9.56 1.20
CA HIS A 171 -7.63 -9.59 1.37
C HIS A 171 -8.05 -10.76 2.27
N ASP A 172 -7.52 -11.96 2.02
CA ASP A 172 -7.83 -13.15 2.81
C ASP A 172 -7.35 -13.02 4.26
N PHE A 173 -6.20 -12.39 4.48
CA PHE A 173 -5.73 -12.04 5.81
C PHE A 173 -6.67 -11.04 6.49
N GLY A 174 -7.09 -10.00 5.77
CA GLY A 174 -8.05 -9.00 6.25
C GLY A 174 -9.37 -9.64 6.70
N GLU A 175 -9.94 -10.53 5.89
CA GLU A 175 -11.17 -11.26 6.22
C GLU A 175 -10.99 -12.20 7.42
N LYS A 176 -9.85 -12.91 7.51
CA LYS A 176 -9.54 -13.77 8.66
C LYS A 176 -9.38 -12.98 9.96
N ILE A 177 -8.71 -11.83 9.91
CA ILE A 177 -8.57 -10.91 11.05
C ILE A 177 -9.94 -10.35 11.44
N GLY A 178 -10.74 -9.91 10.47
CA GLY A 178 -12.09 -9.41 10.73
C GLY A 178 -12.99 -10.45 11.38
N ALA A 179 -12.93 -11.70 10.91
CA ALA A 179 -13.69 -12.81 11.49
C ALA A 179 -13.26 -13.13 12.93
N SER A 180 -11.95 -13.17 13.22
CA SER A 180 -11.46 -13.42 14.58
C SER A 180 -11.73 -12.26 15.53
N LEU A 181 -11.60 -11.01 15.07
CA LEU A 181 -12.00 -9.82 15.83
C LEU A 181 -13.51 -9.79 16.09
N GLY A 182 -14.34 -10.24 15.14
CA GLY A 182 -15.79 -10.39 15.33
C GLY A 182 -16.12 -11.39 16.42
N LYS A 183 -15.45 -12.56 16.43
CA LYS A 183 -15.59 -13.56 17.51
C LYS A 183 -15.15 -13.00 18.86
N PHE A 184 -14.01 -12.32 18.91
CA PHE A 184 -13.54 -11.65 20.12
C PHE A 184 -14.54 -10.59 20.61
N ALA A 185 -15.05 -9.74 19.71
CA ALA A 185 -16.05 -8.73 20.04
C ALA A 185 -17.35 -9.35 20.60
N SER A 186 -17.74 -10.53 20.13
CA SER A 186 -18.96 -11.23 20.58
C SER A 186 -18.92 -11.70 22.03
N VAL A 187 -17.73 -11.86 22.61
CA VAL A 187 -17.55 -12.31 24.00
C VAL A 187 -17.25 -11.17 24.98
N LEU A 188 -17.17 -9.93 24.50
CA LEU A 188 -16.99 -8.75 25.35
C LEU A 188 -18.29 -8.43 26.10
N GLY A 189 -18.16 -7.92 27.32
CA GLY A 189 -19.26 -7.40 28.11
C GLY A 189 -19.97 -6.22 27.45
N ASP A 190 -21.20 -5.96 27.88
CA ASP A 190 -22.00 -4.86 27.36
C ASP A 190 -21.42 -3.51 27.78
N ASP A 191 -21.06 -2.73 26.77
CA ASP A 191 -20.78 -1.29 26.75
C ASP A 191 -19.93 -0.66 27.87
N SER A 192 -19.03 -1.42 28.48
CA SER A 192 -18.31 -1.04 29.69
C SER A 192 -16.89 -0.48 29.48
N GLY A 193 -16.46 -0.28 28.23
CA GLY A 193 -15.11 0.19 27.89
C GLY A 193 -14.00 -0.84 28.12
N PHE A 194 -14.27 -1.94 28.82
CA PHE A 194 -13.34 -3.04 29.09
C PHE A 194 -13.93 -4.39 28.66
N CYS A 195 -13.11 -5.44 28.67
CA CYS A 195 -13.50 -6.76 28.20
C CYS A 195 -14.63 -7.37 29.05
N VAL A 196 -14.56 -7.22 30.37
CA VAL A 196 -15.54 -7.79 31.30
C VAL A 196 -15.82 -6.79 32.43
N GLY A 197 -17.03 -6.23 32.45
CA GLY A 197 -17.42 -5.26 33.48
C GLY A 197 -16.75 -3.90 33.29
N ALA A 198 -16.86 -3.02 34.29
CA ALA A 198 -16.52 -1.60 34.18
C ALA A 198 -15.07 -1.24 34.56
N THR A 199 -14.23 -2.23 34.85
CA THR A 199 -12.83 -2.03 35.26
C THR A 199 -11.89 -2.92 34.45
N PRO A 200 -10.60 -2.58 34.33
CA PRO A 200 -9.63 -3.42 33.63
C PRO A 200 -9.56 -4.82 34.24
N THR A 201 -9.50 -5.83 33.38
CA THR A 201 -9.36 -7.24 33.72
C THR A 201 -8.13 -7.85 33.06
N LEU A 202 -7.84 -9.11 33.36
CA LEU A 202 -6.72 -9.83 32.75
C LEU A 202 -6.91 -9.96 31.23
N ALA A 203 -8.15 -9.94 30.72
CA ALA A 203 -8.43 -9.95 29.29
C ALA A 203 -8.01 -8.64 28.61
N ASP A 204 -8.22 -7.48 29.25
CA ASP A 204 -7.77 -6.17 28.76
C ASP A 204 -6.24 -6.10 28.70
N VAL A 205 -5.60 -6.59 29.76
CA VAL A 205 -4.14 -6.75 29.85
C VAL A 205 -3.63 -7.66 28.73
N HIS A 206 -4.36 -8.73 28.43
CA HIS A 206 -4.01 -9.71 27.42
C HIS A 206 -4.03 -9.14 26.00
N CYS A 207 -5.07 -8.38 25.65
CA CYS A 207 -5.30 -7.92 24.28
C CYS A 207 -4.78 -6.51 23.99
N GLY A 208 -4.83 -5.59 24.95
CA GLY A 208 -4.53 -4.15 24.77
C GLY A 208 -3.18 -3.88 24.09
N PRO A 209 -2.07 -4.47 24.57
CA PRO A 209 -0.75 -4.29 23.95
C PRO A 209 -0.68 -4.68 22.47
N PHE A 210 -1.38 -5.74 22.07
CA PHE A 210 -1.41 -6.21 20.68
C PHE A 210 -2.26 -5.30 19.82
N LEU A 211 -3.44 -4.92 20.32
CA LEU A 211 -4.35 -4.02 19.62
C LEU A 211 -3.68 -2.66 19.35
N TYR A 212 -3.01 -2.08 20.35
CA TYR A 212 -2.27 -0.82 20.20
C TYR A 212 -1.12 -0.96 19.19
N ARG A 213 -0.23 -1.93 19.42
CA ARG A 213 1.03 -2.02 18.67
C ARG A 213 0.84 -2.50 17.23
N LEU A 214 0.11 -3.60 17.05
CA LEU A 214 -0.11 -4.16 15.72
C LEU A 214 -1.13 -3.34 14.92
N GLY A 215 -2.05 -2.63 15.58
CA GLY A 215 -2.90 -1.64 14.92
C GLY A 215 -2.10 -0.51 14.28
N ALA A 216 -1.12 0.05 15.02
CA ALA A 216 -0.22 1.07 14.48
C ALA A 216 0.66 0.53 13.35
N ALA A 217 1.27 -0.65 13.55
CA ALA A 217 2.15 -1.27 12.56
C ALA A 217 1.41 -1.64 11.26
N LEU A 218 0.24 -2.28 11.35
CA LEU A 218 -0.54 -2.67 10.17
C LEU A 218 -1.09 -1.45 9.41
N ALA A 219 -1.52 -0.40 10.11
CA ALA A 219 -1.93 0.83 9.46
C ALA A 219 -0.78 1.47 8.67
N HIS A 220 0.44 1.47 9.21
CA HIS A 220 1.60 2.03 8.52
C HIS A 220 2.10 1.16 7.37
N TRP A 221 2.40 -0.11 7.67
CA TRP A 221 3.12 -1.03 6.77
C TRP A 221 2.20 -1.74 5.77
N ARG A 222 0.91 -1.82 6.07
CA ARG A 222 -0.07 -2.53 5.25
C ARG A 222 -1.27 -1.67 4.89
N GLY A 223 -1.35 -0.39 5.28
CA GLY A 223 -2.55 0.42 5.04
C GLY A 223 -3.84 -0.21 5.57
N PHE A 224 -3.74 -1.11 6.56
CA PHE A 224 -4.87 -1.90 7.05
C PHE A 224 -5.40 -1.31 8.36
N SER A 225 -6.63 -0.81 8.33
CA SER A 225 -7.32 -0.30 9.51
C SER A 225 -8.14 -1.41 10.17
N MET A 226 -7.51 -2.17 11.07
CA MET A 226 -8.14 -3.36 11.65
C MET A 226 -9.35 -3.08 12.56
N LEU A 227 -9.53 -1.84 13.03
CA LEU A 227 -10.58 -1.48 14.00
C LEU A 227 -11.79 -0.80 13.36
N GLU A 228 -11.71 -0.39 12.10
CA GLU A 228 -12.75 0.37 11.41
C GLU A 228 -14.10 -0.36 11.40
N LYS A 229 -14.08 -1.69 11.19
CA LYS A 229 -15.27 -2.55 11.21
C LYS A 229 -15.63 -3.10 12.59
N HIS A 230 -14.89 -2.73 13.64
CA HIS A 230 -15.02 -3.30 14.99
C HIS A 230 -15.11 -2.20 16.07
N PRO A 231 -16.18 -1.39 16.08
CA PRO A 231 -16.31 -0.23 16.98
C PRO A 231 -16.24 -0.60 18.47
N ARG A 232 -16.72 -1.78 18.87
CA ARG A 232 -16.59 -2.26 20.27
C ARG A 232 -15.14 -2.49 20.67
N VAL A 233 -14.33 -3.03 19.76
CA VAL A 233 -12.88 -3.26 19.99
C VAL A 233 -12.12 -1.93 19.93
N ALA A 234 -12.56 -0.99 19.09
CA ALA A 234 -12.01 0.37 19.06
C ALA A 234 -12.23 1.10 20.39
N LYS A 235 -13.47 1.10 20.91
CA LYS A 235 -13.82 1.67 22.22
C LYS A 235 -13.04 1.01 23.37
N LEU A 236 -12.86 -0.30 23.32
CA LEU A 236 -12.02 -1.05 24.25
C LEU A 236 -10.57 -0.55 24.23
N LEU A 237 -9.96 -0.45 23.04
CA LEU A 237 -8.58 0.02 22.92
C LEU A 237 -8.43 1.45 23.41
N GLU A 238 -9.38 2.33 23.08
CA GLU A 238 -9.39 3.72 23.54
C GLU A 238 -9.36 3.77 25.08
N ALA A 239 -10.27 3.06 25.75
CA ALA A 239 -10.33 3.01 27.21
C ALA A 239 -9.06 2.41 27.84
N VAL A 240 -8.56 1.30 27.30
CA VAL A 240 -7.35 0.63 27.82
C VAL A 240 -6.10 1.48 27.63
N SER A 241 -5.93 2.10 26.46
CA SER A 241 -4.73 2.91 26.17
C SER A 241 -4.72 4.26 26.88
N ALA A 242 -5.88 4.74 27.35
CA ALA A 242 -6.00 5.93 28.19
C ALA A 242 -5.54 5.71 29.64
N LEU A 243 -5.37 4.46 30.10
CA LEU A 243 -4.92 4.17 31.46
C LEU A 243 -3.46 4.59 31.67
N PRO A 244 -3.12 5.28 32.78
CA PRO A 244 -1.74 5.58 33.13
C PRO A 244 -0.86 4.33 33.22
N GLU A 245 -1.39 3.22 33.72
CA GLU A 245 -0.70 1.95 33.89
C GLU A 245 -0.32 1.32 32.54
N PHE A 246 -1.11 1.55 31.49
CA PHE A 246 -0.79 1.10 30.13
C PHE A 246 0.47 1.80 29.59
N GLN A 247 0.83 2.97 30.12
CA GLN A 247 2.05 3.66 29.73
C GLN A 247 3.32 2.98 30.25
N SER A 248 3.21 2.03 31.21
CA SER A 248 4.32 1.28 31.81
C SER A 248 5.06 0.34 30.85
N GLY A 249 4.72 0.33 29.57
CA GLY A 249 5.49 -0.32 28.51
C GLY A 249 5.06 0.16 27.14
N SER A 250 4.49 1.37 27.03
CA SER A 250 4.04 1.91 25.75
C SER A 250 5.19 2.64 25.04
N LEU A 251 5.31 2.38 23.74
CA LEU A 251 6.19 3.12 22.85
C LEU A 251 5.38 4.17 22.07
N PRO A 252 5.98 5.31 21.71
CA PRO A 252 5.42 6.24 20.74
C PRO A 252 5.13 5.53 19.42
N ARG A 253 4.17 6.04 18.66
CA ARG A 253 3.68 5.39 17.44
C ARG A 253 4.80 5.15 16.42
N GLU A 254 5.65 6.13 16.22
CA GLU A 254 6.79 6.11 15.32
C GLU A 254 7.78 4.99 15.68
N GLU A 255 8.03 4.78 16.98
CA GLU A 255 8.92 3.72 17.44
C GLU A 255 8.26 2.34 17.38
N VAL A 256 6.96 2.26 17.63
CA VAL A 256 6.19 1.03 17.35
C VAL A 256 6.36 0.65 15.88
N VAL A 257 6.17 1.59 14.97
CA VAL A 257 6.31 1.36 13.52
C VAL A 257 7.71 0.86 13.17
N ALA A 258 8.76 1.55 13.64
CA ALA A 258 10.14 1.17 13.41
C ALA A 258 10.47 -0.24 13.96
N ASN A 259 9.99 -0.53 15.17
CA ASN A 259 10.18 -1.84 15.82
C ASN A 259 9.58 -3.02 15.03
N TYR A 260 8.59 -2.77 14.16
CA TYR A 260 7.95 -3.79 13.33
C TYR A 260 8.41 -3.82 11.87
N GLU A 261 9.38 -2.99 11.48
CA GLU A 261 9.93 -2.97 10.13
C GLU A 261 10.45 -4.35 9.71
N PHE A 262 11.27 -4.99 10.57
CA PHE A 262 11.81 -6.32 10.28
C PHE A 262 10.71 -7.38 10.03
N ASN A 263 9.59 -7.29 10.75
CA ASN A 263 8.42 -8.13 10.51
C ASN A 263 7.74 -7.79 9.18
N ALA A 264 7.60 -6.51 8.84
CA ALA A 264 7.02 -6.06 7.57
C ALA A 264 7.78 -6.60 6.35
N HIS A 265 9.09 -6.82 6.49
CA HIS A 265 9.93 -7.42 5.46
C HIS A 265 10.08 -8.95 5.59
N ALA A 266 9.31 -9.61 6.46
CA ALA A 266 9.39 -11.05 6.71
C ALA A 266 10.82 -11.55 6.96
N PHE A 267 11.62 -10.74 7.65
CA PHE A 267 13.00 -11.08 7.97
C PHE A 267 13.93 -11.23 6.76
N ARG A 268 13.55 -10.67 5.60
CA ARG A 268 14.32 -10.73 4.37
C ARG A 268 15.28 -9.54 4.27
N TRP A 269 16.51 -9.85 3.94
CA TRP A 269 17.56 -8.87 3.63
C TRP A 269 17.67 -8.69 2.12
N ALA A 270 18.03 -7.49 1.69
CA ALA A 270 18.37 -7.20 0.31
C ALA A 270 19.77 -7.74 -0.01
N GLU A 271 20.13 -7.73 -1.30
CA GLU A 271 21.43 -8.20 -1.79
C GLU A 271 22.59 -7.35 -1.26
N ASP A 272 22.35 -6.09 -0.92
CA ASP A 272 23.34 -5.20 -0.31
C ASP A 272 23.77 -5.63 1.10
N GLY A 273 23.03 -6.56 1.72
CA GLY A 273 23.27 -7.04 3.08
C GLY A 273 22.98 -6.04 4.19
N ALA A 274 22.60 -4.80 3.86
CA ALA A 274 22.46 -3.66 4.77
C ALA A 274 21.02 -3.15 4.87
N SER A 275 20.17 -3.42 3.86
CA SER A 275 18.76 -3.04 3.85
C SER A 275 17.83 -4.26 3.83
N PHE A 276 16.55 -4.04 4.13
CA PHE A 276 15.55 -5.10 4.09
C PHE A 276 15.01 -5.29 2.67
N GLY A 277 15.00 -6.55 2.21
CA GLY A 277 14.60 -6.94 0.85
C GLY A 277 13.16 -7.45 0.75
N GLY A 278 12.39 -7.39 1.84
CA GLY A 278 10.96 -7.74 1.81
C GLY A 278 10.09 -6.63 1.21
N ARG A 279 8.78 -6.88 1.13
CA ARG A 279 7.75 -6.00 0.57
C ARG A 279 7.68 -4.61 1.22
N GLY A 280 8.12 -4.46 2.47
CA GLY A 280 8.12 -3.18 3.17
C GLY A 280 6.74 -2.56 3.28
N ARG A 281 6.64 -1.24 3.07
CA ARG A 281 5.39 -0.48 3.15
C ARG A 281 4.52 -0.74 1.92
N SER A 282 3.27 -1.13 2.17
CA SER A 282 2.24 -1.33 1.15
C SER A 282 0.88 -0.90 1.68
N ALA A 283 -0.10 -0.67 0.81
CA ALA A 283 -1.49 -0.48 1.19
C ALA A 283 -2.28 -1.76 0.93
N LEU A 284 -3.20 -2.12 1.82
CA LEU A 284 -4.09 -3.25 1.67
C LEU A 284 -5.02 -2.92 0.50
N GLY A 285 -4.92 -3.72 -0.57
CA GLY A 285 -5.61 -3.41 -1.83
C GLY A 285 -4.78 -2.62 -2.86
N ALA A 286 -3.48 -2.38 -2.62
CA ALA A 286 -2.57 -2.01 -3.69
C ALA A 286 -2.35 -3.23 -4.58
N GLY A 287 -3.02 -3.23 -5.73
CA GLY A 287 -2.97 -4.29 -6.73
C GLY A 287 -1.57 -4.55 -7.32
N PRO A 288 -1.45 -5.40 -8.35
CA PRO A 288 -0.19 -5.72 -9.03
C PRO A 288 0.60 -4.52 -9.56
N LEU A 289 -0.02 -3.33 -9.63
CA LEU A 289 0.60 -2.04 -10.00
C LEU A 289 1.38 -1.36 -8.86
N ALA A 290 1.46 -1.98 -7.69
CA ALA A 290 2.29 -1.50 -6.57
C ALA A 290 3.80 -1.72 -6.81
N LEU A 291 4.17 -2.60 -7.74
CA LEU A 291 5.54 -2.83 -8.20
C LEU A 291 5.74 -2.15 -9.58
N PRO A 292 6.98 -1.77 -9.95
CA PRO A 292 7.25 -1.16 -11.25
C PRO A 292 6.74 -2.03 -12.40
N ALA A 293 5.88 -1.46 -13.24
CA ALA A 293 5.42 -2.09 -14.49
C ALA A 293 6.28 -1.62 -15.68
N THR A 294 6.28 -2.35 -16.78
CA THR A 294 6.90 -1.91 -18.04
C THR A 294 5.82 -1.63 -19.09
N LEU A 295 5.79 -0.41 -19.62
CA LEU A 295 4.92 -0.04 -20.72
C LEU A 295 5.69 -0.15 -22.04
N HIS A 296 5.32 -1.13 -22.85
CA HIS A 296 5.91 -1.41 -24.16
C HIS A 296 5.23 -0.57 -25.23
N TYR A 297 5.99 0.29 -25.91
CA TYR A 297 5.44 1.12 -26.98
C TYR A 297 6.46 1.52 -28.04
N PHE A 298 5.99 2.25 -29.06
CA PHE A 298 6.87 2.95 -30.00
C PHE A 298 7.21 4.34 -29.48
N PRO A 299 8.34 4.93 -29.93
CA PRO A 299 8.63 6.34 -29.75
C PRO A 299 7.69 7.17 -30.65
N VAL A 300 6.40 7.20 -30.33
CA VAL A 300 5.37 7.99 -31.04
C VAL A 300 4.34 8.52 -30.06
N ARG A 301 3.73 9.66 -30.40
CA ARG A 301 2.50 10.12 -29.76
C ARG A 301 1.34 9.24 -30.22
N GLY A 302 0.47 8.85 -29.30
CA GLY A 302 -0.64 7.94 -29.62
C GLY A 302 -1.20 7.18 -28.44
N ARG A 303 -1.64 5.94 -28.67
CA ARG A 303 -2.47 5.18 -27.72
C ARG A 303 -1.83 4.95 -26.34
N ALA A 304 -0.51 4.94 -26.22
CA ALA A 304 0.14 4.81 -24.92
C ALA A 304 0.07 6.09 -24.07
N GLU A 305 -0.20 7.27 -24.63
CA GLU A 305 -0.26 8.52 -23.87
C GLU A 305 -1.33 8.43 -22.77
N MET A 306 -2.51 7.85 -23.06
CA MET A 306 -3.54 7.66 -22.04
C MET A 306 -3.06 6.76 -20.90
N LEU A 307 -2.29 5.71 -21.19
CA LEU A 307 -1.80 4.77 -20.18
C LEU A 307 -0.75 5.42 -19.28
N ARG A 308 0.13 6.25 -19.84
CA ARG A 308 1.12 7.02 -19.07
C ARG A 308 0.45 7.98 -18.09
N MET A 309 -0.58 8.69 -18.54
CA MET A 309 -1.35 9.58 -17.67
C MET A 309 -2.12 8.81 -16.59
N LEU A 310 -2.71 7.65 -16.93
CA LEU A 310 -3.39 6.79 -15.96
C LEU A 310 -2.43 6.23 -14.90
N LEU A 311 -1.24 5.76 -15.30
CA LEU A 311 -0.21 5.27 -14.38
C LEU A 311 0.28 6.38 -13.44
N ARG A 312 0.49 7.60 -13.96
CA ARG A 312 0.81 8.79 -13.15
C ARG A 312 -0.31 9.16 -12.19
N GLN A 313 -1.55 9.15 -12.64
CA GLN A 313 -2.73 9.42 -11.80
C GLN A 313 -2.87 8.37 -10.69
N ALA A 314 -2.58 7.10 -10.99
CA ALA A 314 -2.53 6.01 -10.02
C ALA A 314 -1.36 6.12 -9.03
N GLY A 315 -0.34 6.94 -9.30
CA GLY A 315 0.91 6.94 -8.56
C GLY A 315 1.72 5.65 -8.77
N ALA A 316 1.47 4.92 -9.86
CA ALA A 316 2.11 3.65 -10.16
C ALA A 316 3.47 3.89 -10.86
N PRO A 317 4.59 3.42 -10.30
CA PRO A 317 5.89 3.51 -10.97
C PRO A 317 5.90 2.63 -12.23
N TYR A 318 6.47 3.13 -13.32
CA TYR A 318 6.60 2.35 -14.54
C TYR A 318 7.83 2.75 -15.38
N THR A 319 8.31 1.81 -16.20
CA THR A 319 9.35 2.01 -17.20
C THR A 319 8.75 2.06 -18.59
N ASP A 320 9.08 3.07 -19.39
CA ASP A 320 8.73 3.11 -20.81
C ASP A 320 9.76 2.30 -21.64
N ARG A 321 9.38 1.11 -22.12
CA ARG A 321 10.21 0.34 -23.07
C ARG A 321 9.81 0.71 -24.50
N LEU A 322 10.60 1.59 -25.10
CA LEU A 322 10.43 2.03 -26.48
C LEU A 322 11.17 1.10 -27.45
N TYR A 323 10.50 0.74 -28.54
CA TYR A 323 11.06 -0.11 -29.60
C TYR A 323 11.32 0.66 -30.89
N THR A 324 12.43 0.38 -31.57
CA THR A 324 12.55 0.68 -33.01
C THR A 324 11.72 -0.29 -33.84
N THR A 325 11.55 0.00 -35.13
CA THR A 325 10.86 -0.92 -36.07
C THR A 325 11.57 -2.29 -36.13
N GLU A 326 12.90 -2.28 -36.13
CA GLU A 326 13.75 -3.47 -36.22
C GLU A 326 13.71 -4.28 -34.92
N GLU A 327 13.76 -3.63 -33.75
CA GLU A 327 13.60 -4.31 -32.47
C GLU A 327 12.21 -4.93 -32.35
N TRP A 328 11.18 -4.17 -32.74
CA TRP A 328 9.80 -4.65 -32.72
C TRP A 328 9.61 -5.90 -33.57
N ALA A 329 10.17 -5.94 -34.78
CA ALA A 329 10.09 -7.12 -35.65
C ALA A 329 10.64 -8.40 -34.99
N ARG A 330 11.59 -8.28 -34.06
CA ARG A 330 12.18 -9.42 -33.34
C ARG A 330 11.37 -9.85 -32.12
N VAL A 331 10.73 -8.91 -31.42
CA VAL A 331 9.99 -9.20 -30.18
C VAL A 331 8.49 -9.34 -30.39
N LYS A 332 7.95 -8.98 -31.55
CA LYS A 332 6.51 -8.98 -31.81
C LYS A 332 5.84 -10.31 -31.44
N GLU A 333 6.49 -11.43 -31.76
CA GLU A 333 5.99 -12.78 -31.48
C GLU A 333 5.92 -13.13 -29.97
N THR A 334 6.64 -12.39 -29.11
CA THR A 334 6.57 -12.59 -27.65
C THR A 334 5.42 -11.83 -26.98
N MET A 335 4.80 -10.88 -27.70
CA MET A 335 3.72 -10.05 -27.17
C MET A 335 2.36 -10.72 -27.34
N PRO A 336 1.40 -10.59 -26.43
CA PRO A 336 0.09 -11.24 -26.52
C PRO A 336 -0.69 -10.87 -27.80
N GLU A 337 -1.49 -11.81 -28.28
CA GLU A 337 -2.37 -11.62 -29.44
C GLU A 337 -3.50 -10.63 -29.14
N GLY A 338 -3.63 -9.62 -29.99
CA GLY A 338 -4.68 -8.61 -29.88
C GLY A 338 -5.99 -9.03 -30.55
N LYS A 339 -7.06 -8.31 -30.20
CA LYS A 339 -8.40 -8.45 -30.79
C LYS A 339 -8.49 -7.80 -32.18
N GLY A 340 -7.48 -7.03 -32.57
CA GLY A 340 -7.44 -6.28 -33.82
C GLY A 340 -8.28 -5.00 -33.76
N VAL A 341 -8.30 -4.25 -34.86
CA VAL A 341 -9.17 -3.08 -35.03
C VAL A 341 -10.08 -3.33 -36.22
N PRO A 342 -11.42 -3.33 -36.05
CA PRO A 342 -12.35 -3.51 -37.16
C PRO A 342 -12.09 -2.50 -38.30
N GLY A 343 -12.09 -2.99 -39.54
CA GLY A 343 -11.84 -2.19 -40.74
C GLY A 343 -10.36 -1.87 -41.02
N VAL A 344 -9.44 -2.24 -40.13
CA VAL A 344 -8.00 -1.98 -40.33
C VAL A 344 -7.30 -3.23 -40.85
N THR A 345 -6.94 -3.22 -42.14
CA THR A 345 -6.31 -4.37 -42.80
C THR A 345 -4.96 -4.75 -42.19
N THR A 346 -4.24 -3.79 -41.62
CA THR A 346 -2.94 -4.02 -40.98
C THR A 346 -3.04 -4.50 -39.53
N ARG A 347 -4.25 -4.60 -38.96
CA ARG A 347 -4.48 -5.05 -37.57
C ARG A 347 -5.68 -5.99 -37.44
N PRO A 348 -5.65 -7.17 -38.08
CA PRO A 348 -6.68 -8.19 -37.90
C PRO A 348 -6.66 -8.77 -36.47
N ALA A 349 -7.69 -9.52 -36.10
CA ALA A 349 -7.67 -10.35 -34.90
C ALA A 349 -6.48 -11.32 -34.92
N GLY A 350 -5.85 -11.55 -33.78
CA GLY A 350 -4.60 -12.31 -33.67
C GLY A 350 -3.34 -11.46 -33.88
N ASN A 351 -3.45 -10.23 -34.41
CA ASN A 351 -2.29 -9.37 -34.56
C ASN A 351 -1.75 -8.91 -33.20
N ARG A 352 -0.45 -9.12 -32.98
CA ARG A 352 0.29 -8.66 -31.81
C ARG A 352 0.61 -7.18 -31.98
N GLY A 353 0.11 -6.33 -31.09
CA GLY A 353 0.17 -4.89 -31.22
C GLY A 353 0.49 -4.19 -29.92
N LEU A 354 1.16 -3.04 -30.02
CA LEU A 354 1.42 -2.14 -28.88
C LEU A 354 0.26 -1.13 -28.71
N PRO A 355 -0.01 -0.63 -27.49
CA PRO A 355 0.75 -0.85 -26.26
C PRO A 355 0.48 -2.20 -25.57
N VAL A 356 1.50 -2.67 -24.82
CA VAL A 356 1.41 -3.78 -23.88
C VAL A 356 1.92 -3.29 -22.51
N LEU A 357 1.22 -3.65 -21.45
CA LEU A 357 1.68 -3.42 -20.08
C LEU A 357 2.18 -4.75 -19.52
N GLU A 358 3.48 -4.84 -19.26
CA GLU A 358 4.10 -5.95 -18.54
C GLU A 358 4.10 -5.63 -17.03
N LEU A 359 3.47 -6.49 -16.24
CA LEU A 359 3.47 -6.39 -14.79
C LEU A 359 4.79 -6.96 -14.24
N ALA A 360 5.15 -6.59 -13.00
CA ALA A 360 6.34 -7.14 -12.34
C ALA A 360 6.36 -8.68 -12.21
N SER A 361 5.20 -9.33 -12.36
CA SER A 361 5.08 -10.79 -12.46
C SER A 361 5.56 -11.38 -13.79
N GLY A 362 5.86 -10.56 -14.80
CA GLY A 362 6.07 -10.96 -16.18
C GLY A 362 4.78 -11.17 -16.97
N GLU A 363 3.62 -10.88 -16.38
CA GLU A 363 2.33 -10.99 -17.08
C GLU A 363 2.15 -9.83 -18.06
N HIS A 364 1.76 -10.14 -19.30
CA HIS A 364 1.47 -9.14 -20.33
C HIS A 364 -0.04 -8.87 -20.44
N LEU A 365 -0.41 -7.60 -20.32
CA LEU A 365 -1.75 -7.10 -20.60
C LEU A 365 -1.75 -6.33 -21.92
N ASN A 366 -2.71 -6.62 -22.78
CA ASN A 366 -2.92 -5.95 -24.06
C ASN A 366 -4.31 -5.32 -24.15
N GLU A 367 -4.54 -4.62 -25.26
CA GLU A 367 -5.69 -3.75 -25.51
C GLU A 367 -5.71 -2.50 -24.63
N THR A 368 -5.50 -1.34 -25.25
CA THR A 368 -5.35 -0.07 -24.53
C THR A 368 -6.53 0.23 -23.59
N ALA A 369 -7.76 -0.06 -24.00
CA ALA A 369 -8.94 0.13 -23.17
C ALA A 369 -9.01 -0.84 -21.97
N ASP A 370 -8.58 -2.10 -22.15
CA ASP A 370 -8.56 -3.10 -21.08
C ASP A 370 -7.41 -2.82 -20.09
N ILE A 371 -6.23 -2.42 -20.58
CA ILE A 371 -5.12 -1.96 -19.72
C ILE A 371 -5.56 -0.74 -18.89
N GLY A 372 -6.20 0.25 -19.52
CA GLY A 372 -6.69 1.43 -18.81
C GLY A 372 -7.69 1.09 -17.71
N ARG A 373 -8.62 0.16 -17.99
CA ARG A 373 -9.56 -0.36 -16.99
C ARG A 373 -8.85 -1.09 -15.86
N PHE A 374 -7.86 -1.93 -16.18
CA PHE A 374 -7.06 -2.63 -15.19
C PHE A 374 -6.35 -1.64 -14.26
N ILE A 375 -5.68 -0.62 -14.80
CA ILE A 375 -5.01 0.41 -13.98
C ILE A 375 -5.99 1.07 -13.01
N ALA A 376 -7.18 1.45 -13.49
CA ALA A 376 -8.20 2.05 -12.65
C ALA A 376 -8.68 1.11 -11.52
N GLN A 377 -8.88 -0.17 -11.83
CA GLN A 377 -9.29 -1.17 -10.84
C GLN A 377 -8.23 -1.44 -9.77
N GLN A 378 -6.95 -1.35 -10.11
CA GLN A 378 -5.85 -1.58 -9.17
C GLN A 378 -5.47 -0.33 -8.36
N ALA A 379 -6.03 0.83 -8.70
CA ALA A 379 -5.76 2.11 -8.02
C ALA A 379 -7.07 2.77 -7.55
N PRO A 380 -7.87 2.13 -6.67
CA PRO A 380 -9.15 2.66 -6.21
C PRO A 380 -9.03 3.99 -5.44
N TRP A 381 -7.84 4.33 -4.93
CA TRP A 381 -7.55 5.63 -4.33
C TRP A 381 -7.48 6.77 -5.35
N ALA A 382 -7.11 6.46 -6.59
CA ALA A 382 -7.00 7.42 -7.69
C ALA A 382 -8.24 7.40 -8.61
N PHE A 383 -8.88 6.23 -8.70
CA PHE A 383 -10.07 5.99 -9.50
C PHE A 383 -11.13 5.30 -8.62
N PRO A 384 -11.94 6.07 -7.89
CA PRO A 384 -12.98 5.52 -7.04
C PRO A 384 -13.93 4.59 -7.80
N PRO A 385 -14.49 3.55 -7.15
CA PRO A 385 -15.49 2.68 -7.76
C PRO A 385 -16.64 3.48 -8.38
N LEU A 386 -16.96 3.17 -9.63
CA LEU A 386 -18.04 3.82 -10.37
C LEU A 386 -19.35 3.06 -10.21
N ALA A 387 -20.46 3.80 -10.21
CA ALA A 387 -21.77 3.20 -10.42
C ALA A 387 -21.82 2.45 -11.77
N PRO A 388 -22.62 1.38 -11.92
CA PRO A 388 -22.61 0.52 -13.11
C PRO A 388 -22.74 1.27 -14.44
N GLU A 389 -23.60 2.28 -14.49
CA GLU A 389 -23.81 3.13 -15.67
C GLU A 389 -22.55 3.93 -16.03
N LYS A 390 -21.83 4.45 -15.03
CA LYS A 390 -20.57 5.18 -15.23
C LYS A 390 -19.41 4.26 -15.56
N ALA A 391 -19.40 3.05 -15.03
CA ALA A 391 -18.44 2.02 -15.44
C ALA A 391 -18.63 1.62 -16.91
N ALA A 392 -19.88 1.51 -17.37
CA ALA A 392 -20.21 1.24 -18.76
C ALA A 392 -19.80 2.40 -19.68
N GLU A 393 -20.11 3.65 -19.30
CA GLU A 393 -19.70 4.85 -20.01
C GLU A 393 -18.17 4.97 -20.14
N ALA A 394 -17.43 4.72 -19.06
CA ALA A 394 -15.97 4.75 -19.07
C ALA A 394 -15.38 3.72 -20.07
N ARG A 395 -15.99 2.53 -20.14
CA ARG A 395 -15.59 1.48 -21.09
C ARG A 395 -15.94 1.85 -22.53
N GLU A 396 -17.15 2.34 -22.77
CA GLU A 396 -17.60 2.81 -24.08
C GLU A 396 -16.65 3.89 -24.61
N MET A 397 -16.34 4.89 -23.79
CA MET A 397 -15.45 5.99 -24.15
C MET A 397 -14.03 5.50 -24.47
N ALA A 398 -13.46 4.62 -23.63
CA ALA A 398 -12.14 4.07 -23.87
C ALA A 398 -12.06 3.25 -25.17
N LEU A 399 -13.10 2.48 -25.48
CA LEU A 399 -13.18 1.72 -26.74
C LEU A 399 -13.36 2.64 -27.93
N ALA A 400 -14.29 3.59 -27.87
CA ALA A 400 -14.56 4.54 -28.94
C ALA A 400 -13.31 5.34 -29.30
N ALA A 401 -12.57 5.84 -28.30
CA ALA A 401 -11.31 6.57 -28.52
C ALA A 401 -10.19 5.70 -29.11
N ASN A 402 -10.28 4.37 -29.03
CA ASN A 402 -9.30 3.44 -29.62
C ASN A 402 -9.75 2.85 -30.97
N CYS A 403 -10.91 3.29 -31.49
CA CYS A 403 -11.48 2.84 -32.75
C CYS A 403 -11.77 4.02 -33.68
N TYR A 404 -12.01 3.71 -34.95
CA TYR A 404 -12.51 4.71 -35.89
C TYR A 404 -13.98 5.06 -35.59
N PRO A 405 -14.40 6.33 -35.80
CA PRO A 405 -13.63 7.41 -36.41
C PRO A 405 -12.67 8.13 -35.44
N LEU A 406 -12.89 8.05 -34.12
CA LEU A 406 -12.18 8.91 -33.15
C LEU A 406 -10.67 8.74 -33.12
N ILE A 407 -10.12 7.59 -33.50
CA ILE A 407 -8.66 7.37 -33.54
C ILE A 407 -7.96 8.08 -34.71
N PHE A 408 -8.70 8.62 -35.69
CA PHE A 408 -8.12 9.32 -36.86
C PHE A 408 -7.07 10.36 -36.49
N PRO A 409 -7.34 11.34 -35.60
CA PRO A 409 -6.39 12.41 -35.30
C PRO A 409 -5.07 11.88 -34.75
N ILE A 410 -5.11 10.85 -33.90
CA ILE A 410 -3.88 10.19 -33.41
C ILE A 410 -3.08 9.57 -34.57
N GLY A 411 -3.76 8.82 -35.45
CA GLY A 411 -3.11 8.18 -36.60
C GLY A 411 -2.49 9.18 -37.57
N MET A 412 -3.24 10.23 -37.91
CA MET A 412 -2.80 11.30 -38.80
C MET A 412 -1.58 12.03 -38.22
N LEU A 413 -1.64 12.41 -36.94
CA LEU A 413 -0.54 13.12 -36.29
C LEU A 413 0.74 12.28 -36.27
N ALA A 414 0.63 11.00 -35.90
CA ALA A 414 1.80 10.18 -35.60
C ALA A 414 2.41 9.47 -36.82
N SER A 415 1.63 9.24 -37.88
CA SER A 415 2.00 8.29 -38.94
C SER A 415 1.79 8.77 -40.38
N TYR A 416 1.00 9.81 -40.63
CA TYR A 416 0.69 10.26 -41.99
C TYR A 416 1.52 11.49 -42.36
N SER A 417 1.88 11.61 -43.65
CA SER A 417 2.50 12.84 -44.15
C SER A 417 1.51 14.01 -44.11
N GLU A 418 2.01 15.24 -44.22
CA GLU A 418 1.17 16.44 -44.34
C GLU A 418 0.22 16.34 -45.54
N GLU A 419 0.72 15.90 -46.70
CA GLU A 419 -0.09 15.69 -47.92
C GLU A 419 -1.21 14.67 -47.71
N GLN A 420 -0.92 13.53 -47.09
CA GLN A 420 -1.94 12.51 -46.78
C GLN A 420 -2.98 13.03 -45.78
N ALA A 421 -2.54 13.75 -44.76
CA ALA A 421 -3.43 14.35 -43.78
C ALA A 421 -4.37 15.37 -44.45
N GLU A 422 -3.84 16.26 -45.29
CA GLU A 422 -4.64 17.25 -46.04
C GLU A 422 -5.62 16.61 -47.03
N ALA A 423 -5.20 15.55 -47.72
CA ALA A 423 -6.08 14.78 -48.62
C ALA A 423 -7.29 14.22 -47.86
N ILE A 424 -7.05 13.59 -46.71
CA ILE A 424 -8.12 13.06 -45.84
C ILE A 424 -9.05 14.18 -45.36
N LEU A 425 -8.50 15.34 -44.99
CA LEU A 425 -9.30 16.51 -44.57
C LEU A 425 -10.19 17.05 -45.69
N ARG A 426 -9.76 16.95 -46.95
CA ARG A 426 -10.57 17.28 -48.13
C ARG A 426 -11.62 16.22 -48.49
N GLY A 427 -11.64 15.09 -47.77
CA GLY A 427 -12.54 13.96 -48.03
C GLY A 427 -12.04 13.02 -49.13
N GLU A 428 -10.79 13.17 -49.57
CA GLU A 428 -10.15 12.23 -50.48
C GLU A 428 -9.88 10.90 -49.77
N LEU A 429 -9.67 9.85 -50.57
CA LEU A 429 -9.49 8.48 -50.07
C LEU A 429 -8.10 7.92 -50.40
N PRO A 430 -7.01 8.48 -49.83
CA PRO A 430 -5.67 7.98 -50.08
C PRO A 430 -5.42 6.62 -49.42
N GLU A 431 -4.39 5.93 -49.90
CA GLU A 431 -3.79 4.80 -49.17
C GLU A 431 -3.08 5.28 -47.91
N THR A 432 -3.30 4.59 -46.79
CA THR A 432 -2.77 4.96 -45.48
C THR A 432 -2.00 3.82 -44.83
N TYR A 433 -1.31 4.12 -43.73
CA TYR A 433 -0.64 3.10 -42.91
C TYR A 433 -1.61 2.03 -42.33
N HIS A 434 -2.90 2.33 -42.25
CA HIS A 434 -3.93 1.40 -41.77
C HIS A 434 -4.69 0.67 -42.89
N GLY A 435 -4.29 0.87 -44.14
CA GLY A 435 -5.00 0.38 -45.33
C GLY A 435 -5.62 1.54 -46.12
N SER A 436 -6.43 1.19 -47.11
CA SER A 436 -7.17 2.18 -47.88
C SER A 436 -8.11 2.95 -46.97
N SER A 437 -8.09 4.28 -47.02
CA SER A 437 -9.05 5.08 -46.23
C SER A 437 -10.49 4.89 -46.72
N ALA A 438 -10.69 4.31 -47.91
CA ALA A 438 -12.00 3.88 -48.40
C ALA A 438 -12.65 2.78 -47.53
N ASP A 439 -11.83 1.99 -46.82
CA ASP A 439 -12.28 0.88 -45.97
C ASP A 439 -12.55 1.31 -44.51
N LEU A 440 -12.30 2.58 -44.20
CA LEU A 440 -12.45 3.16 -42.87
C LEU A 440 -13.70 4.07 -42.80
N PRO A 441 -14.28 4.30 -41.61
CA PRO A 441 -15.24 5.38 -41.40
C PRO A 441 -14.72 6.72 -41.95
N ARG A 442 -15.61 7.64 -42.34
CA ARG A 442 -15.16 8.92 -42.92
C ARG A 442 -14.61 9.83 -41.84
N TYR A 443 -13.53 10.56 -42.15
CA TYR A 443 -12.97 11.55 -41.22
C TYR A 443 -14.01 12.59 -40.76
N ALA A 444 -14.94 12.97 -41.64
CA ALA A 444 -16.03 13.89 -41.34
C ALA A 444 -16.93 13.43 -40.16
N GLU A 445 -16.89 12.16 -39.77
CA GLU A 445 -17.62 11.60 -38.63
C GLU A 445 -16.95 11.88 -37.27
N VAL A 446 -15.68 12.31 -37.25
CA VAL A 446 -14.94 12.63 -36.01
C VAL A 446 -15.65 13.74 -35.23
N LEU A 447 -15.98 14.84 -35.89
CA LEU A 447 -16.60 16.00 -35.24
C LEU A 447 -18.00 15.68 -34.68
N PRO A 448 -18.94 15.05 -35.43
CA PRO A 448 -20.20 14.57 -34.88
C PRO A 448 -20.03 13.64 -33.68
N ALA A 449 -19.07 12.70 -33.73
CA ALA A 449 -18.81 11.78 -32.62
C ALA A 449 -18.36 12.51 -31.35
N LEU A 450 -17.45 13.49 -31.47
CA LEU A 450 -17.01 14.33 -30.34
C LEU A 450 -18.14 15.21 -29.80
N ARG A 451 -18.97 15.79 -30.68
CA ARG A 451 -20.16 16.54 -30.26
C ARG A 451 -21.15 15.67 -29.50
N GLY A 452 -21.29 14.40 -29.86
CA GLY A 452 -22.08 13.42 -29.12
C GLY A 452 -21.61 13.28 -27.67
N TRP A 453 -20.29 13.19 -27.43
CA TRP A 453 -19.73 13.18 -26.08
C TRP A 453 -19.95 14.51 -25.35
N GLY A 454 -19.78 15.65 -26.05
CA GLY A 454 -20.08 16.97 -25.50
C GLY A 454 -21.53 17.09 -25.01
N ALA A 455 -22.50 16.63 -25.81
CA ALA A 455 -23.91 16.64 -25.45
C ALA A 455 -24.23 15.75 -24.23
N ARG A 456 -23.55 14.60 -24.08
CA ARG A 456 -23.68 13.74 -22.88
C ARG A 456 -23.17 14.45 -21.62
N LEU A 457 -22.05 15.17 -21.73
CA LEU A 457 -21.51 15.94 -20.61
C LEU A 457 -22.44 17.09 -20.20
N GLU A 458 -23.04 17.79 -21.18
CA GLU A 458 -24.04 18.84 -20.93
C GLU A 458 -25.28 18.28 -20.24
N ALA A 459 -25.79 17.13 -20.70
CA ALA A 459 -26.93 16.44 -20.09
C ALA A 459 -26.66 16.00 -18.64
N ALA A 460 -25.40 15.84 -18.24
CA ALA A 460 -25.00 15.51 -16.87
C ALA A 460 -25.06 16.70 -15.90
N GLY A 461 -25.59 17.87 -16.32
CA GLY A 461 -25.99 18.94 -15.40
C GLY A 461 -24.85 19.77 -14.82
N GLY A 462 -23.75 19.93 -15.56
CA GLY A 462 -22.63 20.81 -15.16
C GLY A 462 -21.52 20.12 -14.35
N ALA A 463 -21.48 18.79 -14.33
CA ALA A 463 -20.36 18.04 -13.78
C ALA A 463 -19.03 18.44 -14.46
N PRO A 464 -17.93 18.59 -13.69
CA PRO A 464 -16.64 18.95 -14.28
C PRO A 464 -16.06 17.83 -15.16
N PHE A 465 -16.39 16.57 -14.88
CA PHE A 465 -15.91 15.37 -15.57
C PHE A 465 -17.06 14.41 -15.89
N PHE A 466 -16.86 13.48 -16.82
CA PHE A 466 -17.86 12.43 -17.10
C PHE A 466 -18.04 11.51 -15.90
N GLY A 467 -16.97 11.26 -15.13
CA GLY A 467 -17.02 10.59 -13.83
C GLY A 467 -17.67 11.39 -12.68
N GLY A 468 -18.16 12.62 -12.93
CA GLY A 468 -18.75 13.48 -11.91
C GLY A 468 -17.72 14.47 -11.36
N SER A 469 -17.35 14.33 -10.08
CA SER A 469 -16.37 15.21 -9.43
C SER A 469 -14.92 14.91 -9.79
N ALA A 470 -14.64 13.74 -10.36
CA ALA A 470 -13.32 13.30 -10.82
C ALA A 470 -13.46 12.53 -12.13
N PRO A 471 -12.42 12.49 -12.98
CA PRO A 471 -12.49 11.75 -14.24
C PRO A 471 -12.43 10.24 -14.03
N HIS A 472 -13.18 9.49 -14.82
CA HIS A 472 -12.99 8.05 -14.97
C HIS A 472 -11.94 7.74 -16.06
N TYR A 473 -11.43 6.51 -16.09
CA TYR A 473 -10.29 6.15 -16.95
C TYR A 473 -10.51 6.37 -18.46
N GLY A 474 -11.75 6.29 -18.95
CA GLY A 474 -12.10 6.55 -20.35
C GLY A 474 -11.81 7.99 -20.81
N GLU A 475 -11.84 8.95 -19.89
CA GLU A 475 -11.63 10.38 -20.18
C GLU A 475 -10.19 10.66 -20.62
N PHE A 476 -9.23 9.91 -20.08
CA PHE A 476 -7.83 9.99 -20.50
C PHE A 476 -7.65 9.52 -21.96
N ALA A 477 -8.49 8.59 -22.43
CA ALA A 477 -8.48 8.16 -23.83
C ALA A 477 -9.04 9.28 -24.72
N LEU A 478 -10.21 9.82 -24.38
CA LEU A 478 -10.83 10.92 -25.12
C LEU A 478 -9.94 12.17 -25.14
N PHE A 479 -9.20 12.42 -24.07
CA PHE A 479 -8.30 13.57 -23.96
C PHE A 479 -7.21 13.52 -25.02
N THR A 480 -6.61 12.33 -25.25
CA THR A 480 -5.56 12.17 -26.27
C THR A 480 -6.09 12.35 -27.69
N ILE A 481 -7.37 12.04 -27.94
CA ILE A 481 -8.06 12.34 -29.21
C ILE A 481 -8.17 13.84 -29.42
N VAL A 482 -8.73 14.57 -28.44
CA VAL A 482 -8.93 16.02 -28.57
C VAL A 482 -7.58 16.75 -28.65
N ASP A 483 -6.58 16.33 -27.87
CA ASP A 483 -5.22 16.91 -27.93
C ASP A 483 -4.61 16.72 -29.32
N SER A 484 -4.78 15.54 -29.92
CA SER A 484 -4.28 15.27 -31.29
C SER A 484 -5.07 16.03 -32.35
N LEU A 485 -6.40 16.16 -32.18
CA LEU A 485 -7.27 16.89 -33.10
C LEU A 485 -6.85 18.35 -33.23
N ARG A 486 -6.48 19.01 -32.12
CA ARG A 486 -6.00 20.40 -32.14
C ARG A 486 -4.78 20.60 -33.05
N HIS A 487 -3.96 19.57 -33.24
CA HIS A 487 -2.81 19.62 -34.13
C HIS A 487 -3.20 19.31 -35.58
N VAL A 488 -4.07 18.32 -35.79
CA VAL A 488 -4.41 17.83 -37.13
C VAL A 488 -5.44 18.70 -37.83
N ASP A 489 -6.49 19.11 -37.12
CA ASP A 489 -7.61 19.90 -37.62
C ASP A 489 -8.09 20.90 -36.54
N PRO A 490 -7.41 22.05 -36.42
CA PRO A 490 -7.78 23.09 -35.46
C PRO A 490 -9.22 23.58 -35.64
N ARG A 491 -9.76 23.59 -36.88
CA ARG A 491 -11.13 24.04 -37.16
C ARG A 491 -12.15 23.08 -36.55
N SER A 492 -11.96 21.77 -36.72
CA SER A 492 -12.81 20.79 -36.05
C SER A 492 -12.64 20.84 -34.53
N ALA A 493 -11.43 21.09 -34.03
CA ALA A 493 -11.18 21.26 -32.60
C ALA A 493 -11.96 22.44 -32.00
N GLU A 494 -12.02 23.58 -32.70
CA GLU A 494 -12.89 24.71 -32.32
C GLU A 494 -14.37 24.31 -32.36
N GLY A 495 -14.75 23.45 -33.30
CA GLY A 495 -16.12 22.99 -33.53
C GLY A 495 -16.69 21.98 -32.52
N ILE A 496 -15.90 21.43 -31.59
CA ILE A 496 -16.34 20.33 -30.69
C ILE A 496 -17.37 20.75 -29.63
N GLY A 497 -17.60 22.05 -29.44
CA GLY A 497 -18.55 22.61 -28.48
C GLY A 497 -17.91 23.05 -27.16
N ALA A 498 -18.56 24.00 -26.48
CA ALA A 498 -18.00 24.65 -25.29
C ALA A 498 -17.82 23.69 -24.11
N ALA A 499 -18.76 22.77 -23.90
CA ALA A 499 -18.68 21.80 -22.81
C ALA A 499 -17.43 20.92 -22.90
N LEU A 500 -17.15 20.38 -24.10
CA LEU A 500 -16.00 19.50 -24.31
C LEU A 500 -14.67 20.27 -24.31
N ARG A 501 -14.64 21.53 -24.79
CA ARG A 501 -13.46 22.39 -24.64
C ARG A 501 -13.16 22.68 -23.17
N GLY A 502 -14.15 23.10 -22.39
CA GLY A 502 -13.97 23.33 -20.96
C GLY A 502 -13.59 22.07 -20.18
N TRP A 503 -14.11 20.90 -20.57
CA TRP A 503 -13.66 19.61 -20.03
C TRP A 503 -12.21 19.32 -20.37
N PHE A 504 -11.79 19.56 -21.61
CA PHE A 504 -10.42 19.36 -22.05
C PHE A 504 -9.46 20.22 -21.22
N ASP A 505 -9.79 21.49 -20.99
CA ASP A 505 -8.97 22.38 -20.16
C ASP A 505 -8.86 21.87 -18.72
N ARG A 506 -9.98 21.41 -18.12
CA ARG A 506 -9.95 20.81 -16.78
C ARG A 506 -9.13 19.54 -16.71
N MET A 507 -9.22 18.67 -17.72
CA MET A 507 -8.38 17.48 -17.84
C MET A 507 -6.89 17.85 -17.94
N ALA A 508 -6.55 18.86 -18.75
CA ALA A 508 -5.16 19.32 -18.91
C ALA A 508 -4.57 19.86 -17.60
N GLU A 509 -5.39 20.44 -16.74
CA GLU A 509 -4.96 21.00 -15.45
C GLU A 509 -4.73 19.95 -14.36
N LEU A 510 -5.22 18.71 -14.53
CA LEU A 510 -5.00 17.62 -13.57
C LEU A 510 -3.50 17.38 -13.36
N PRO A 511 -3.01 17.21 -12.12
CA PRO A 511 -1.58 17.07 -11.85
C PRO A 511 -0.89 15.98 -12.69
N ALA A 512 -1.53 14.82 -12.85
CA ALA A 512 -0.99 13.71 -13.64
C ALA A 512 -0.90 14.03 -15.15
N VAL A 513 -1.90 14.73 -15.68
CA VAL A 513 -1.96 15.12 -17.10
C VAL A 513 -0.99 16.27 -17.36
N ARG A 514 -1.03 17.33 -16.55
CA ARG A 514 -0.10 18.46 -16.65
C ARG A 514 1.36 18.02 -16.53
N GLY A 515 1.67 17.20 -15.52
CA GLY A 515 3.00 16.64 -15.32
C GLY A 515 3.44 15.81 -16.51
N TYR A 516 2.55 14.95 -17.03
CA TYR A 516 2.83 14.21 -18.26
C TYR A 516 3.11 15.14 -19.45
N LEU A 517 2.27 16.15 -19.70
CA LEU A 517 2.43 17.06 -20.83
C LEU A 517 3.71 17.90 -20.75
N ALA A 518 4.13 18.28 -19.53
CA ALA A 518 5.36 19.04 -19.31
C ALA A 518 6.62 18.20 -19.58
N GLU A 519 6.58 16.92 -19.21
CA GLU A 519 7.68 15.97 -19.45
C GLU A 519 7.58 15.26 -20.80
N ARG A 520 6.41 15.37 -21.47
CA ARG A 520 6.16 14.72 -22.75
C ARG A 520 7.23 15.18 -23.73
N PRO A 521 7.98 14.26 -24.34
CA PRO A 521 9.00 14.64 -25.29
C PRO A 521 8.42 15.48 -26.44
N GLY A 522 9.19 16.47 -26.87
CA GLY A 522 8.78 17.41 -27.89
C GLY A 522 8.47 16.72 -29.23
N CYS A 523 7.47 17.25 -29.95
CA CYS A 523 7.20 16.86 -31.33
C CYS A 523 8.48 17.01 -32.18
N GLY A 524 8.81 16.04 -33.03
CA GLY A 524 9.79 16.22 -34.11
C GLY A 524 11.27 16.32 -33.75
N VAL A 525 11.70 15.96 -32.54
CA VAL A 525 13.15 15.81 -32.23
C VAL A 525 13.65 14.50 -32.88
N PRO A 526 14.76 14.51 -33.66
CA PRO A 526 15.30 13.29 -34.29
C PRO A 526 15.55 12.19 -33.26
N GLY A 527 14.93 11.02 -33.47
CA GLY A 527 15.01 9.89 -32.54
C GLY A 527 14.08 9.98 -31.31
N ALA A 528 13.30 11.05 -31.15
CA ALA A 528 12.40 11.22 -30.01
C ALA A 528 10.99 10.68 -30.27
N HIS A 529 10.15 11.29 -31.14
CA HIS A 529 8.76 10.83 -31.35
C HIS A 529 8.14 11.09 -32.73
N GLY A 530 7.48 10.08 -33.30
CA GLY A 530 6.73 10.13 -34.57
C GLY A 530 7.41 9.37 -35.70
N LYS A 531 6.64 8.88 -36.69
CA LYS A 531 7.24 8.29 -37.89
C LYS A 531 7.99 9.37 -38.67
N PRO A 532 9.21 9.13 -39.18
CA PRO A 532 9.88 10.10 -40.06
C PRO A 532 8.95 10.58 -41.19
N GLY A 533 8.86 11.89 -41.38
CA GLY A 533 7.97 12.51 -42.38
C GLY A 533 6.49 12.61 -41.99
N SER A 534 6.10 12.20 -40.78
CA SER A 534 4.73 12.37 -40.31
C SER A 534 4.41 13.80 -39.87
N LEU A 535 3.13 14.16 -39.83
CA LEU A 535 2.66 15.50 -39.52
C LEU A 535 3.21 16.06 -38.19
N ILE A 536 3.45 15.22 -37.18
CA ILE A 536 4.05 15.66 -35.91
C ILE A 536 5.42 16.32 -36.08
N THR A 537 6.20 15.99 -37.11
CA THR A 537 7.52 16.58 -37.34
C THR A 537 7.44 18.06 -37.72
N LYS A 538 6.30 18.51 -38.28
CA LYS A 538 5.99 19.93 -38.52
C LYS A 538 6.06 20.77 -37.23
N TYR A 539 5.85 20.14 -36.09
CA TYR A 539 5.86 20.77 -34.77
C TYR A 539 7.22 20.63 -34.04
N ALA A 540 8.29 20.23 -34.75
CA ALA A 540 9.66 20.31 -34.23
C ALA A 540 10.02 21.73 -33.79
N GLU A 541 9.59 22.72 -34.59
CA GLU A 541 9.79 24.14 -34.32
C GLU A 541 8.93 24.60 -33.12
N PRO A 542 9.53 25.15 -32.05
CA PRO A 542 8.80 25.65 -30.88
C PRO A 542 7.68 26.65 -31.22
N ALA A 543 7.90 27.52 -32.22
CA ALA A 543 6.92 28.53 -32.63
C ALA A 543 5.62 27.92 -33.18
N ARG A 544 5.72 26.81 -33.93
CA ARG A 544 4.56 26.09 -34.48
C ARG A 544 3.79 25.34 -33.39
N ARG A 545 4.44 24.98 -32.29
CA ARG A 545 3.79 24.38 -31.10
C ARG A 545 2.98 25.41 -30.32
N ALA A 546 3.54 26.60 -30.11
CA ALA A 546 2.89 27.67 -29.34
C ALA A 546 1.55 28.11 -29.96
N ALA A 547 1.42 28.08 -31.29
CA ALA A 547 0.18 28.43 -32.01
C ALA A 547 -0.97 27.42 -31.81
N VAL A 548 -0.67 26.18 -31.38
CA VAL A 548 -1.66 25.10 -31.18
C VAL A 548 -1.95 24.85 -29.71
N CYS A 549 -0.97 25.09 -28.83
CA CYS A 549 -1.05 24.77 -27.40
C CYS A 549 -1.69 25.87 -26.52
N ALA A 550 -2.07 27.03 -27.06
CA ALA A 550 -2.78 28.04 -26.29
C ALA A 550 -4.13 27.47 -25.77
N PRO A 551 -4.50 27.67 -24.48
CA PRO A 551 -5.82 27.28 -23.98
C PRO A 551 -6.92 27.91 -24.83
N ALA A 552 -8.02 27.17 -25.01
CA ALA A 552 -9.09 27.52 -25.94
C ALA A 552 -9.98 28.68 -25.43
#